data_AF-A0A1A6GGE7-F1
#
_entry.id   AF-A0A1A6GGE7-F1
#
_cell.length_a   1.000
_cell.length_b   1.000
_cell.length_c   1.000
_cell.angle_alpha   90.00
_cell.angle_beta   90.00
_cell.angle_gamma   90.00
#
_symmetry.space_group_name_H-M   'P 1'
#
loop_
_entity.id
_entity.type
_entity.pdbx_description
1 polymer ?
#
loop_
_entity_poly.entity_id
_entity_poly.type
_entity_poly.pdbx_seq_one_letter_code
_entity_poly.pdbx_strand_id
1 'polypeptide(L)'
;MTRDDSSGGWFPQEGGGISRVGVVLECYVRKDLVYTKANPTFHHWKVDNRKFGLTFQSPADARAFDRGVRKAIEDLIEGSTTSSSTIHNEAELGDDDVF
;
A
#
# COMPACT_ATOMS: atom_id res chain seq x y z
N MET A 1 -25.65 -12.09 -20.76
CA MET A 1 -26.18 -13.15 -19.86
C MET A 1 -27.12 -14.02 -20.68
N THR A 2 -26.72 -15.25 -21.00
CA THR A 2 -27.62 -16.22 -21.65
C THR A 2 -28.08 -17.21 -20.60
N ARG A 3 -29.40 -17.43 -20.52
CA ARG A 3 -30.01 -18.42 -19.64
C ARG A 3 -29.84 -19.78 -20.31
N ASP A 4 -29.08 -20.69 -19.69
CA ASP A 4 -29.08 -22.10 -20.08
C ASP A 4 -30.15 -22.83 -19.27
N ASP A 5 -31.19 -23.33 -19.94
CA ASP A 5 -32.32 -24.03 -19.33
C ASP A 5 -32.00 -25.49 -18.96
N SER A 6 -30.78 -25.98 -19.21
CA SER A 6 -30.38 -27.36 -18.90
C SER A 6 -29.67 -27.49 -17.55
N SER A 7 -28.99 -26.44 -17.06
CA SER A 7 -28.28 -26.45 -15.77
C SER A 7 -28.71 -25.36 -14.80
N GLY A 8 -29.64 -24.47 -15.18
CA GLY A 8 -30.19 -23.42 -14.29
C GLY A 8 -29.16 -22.43 -13.74
N GLY A 9 -27.94 -22.43 -14.29
CA GLY A 9 -26.80 -21.67 -13.82
C GLY A 9 -26.54 -20.46 -14.70
N TRP A 10 -26.35 -19.31 -14.07
CA TRP A 10 -25.89 -18.11 -14.76
C TRP A 10 -24.39 -18.24 -15.03
N PHE A 11 -24.00 -18.52 -16.27
CA PHE A 11 -22.60 -18.41 -16.67
C PHE A 11 -22.28 -16.95 -17.03
N PRO A 12 -21.23 -16.36 -16.41
CA PRO A 12 -20.74 -15.06 -16.84
C PRO A 12 -20.19 -15.19 -18.26
N GLN A 13 -20.75 -14.38 -19.15
CA GLN A 13 -20.27 -14.24 -20.53
C GLN A 13 -18.85 -13.67 -20.48
N GLU A 14 -17.91 -14.36 -21.13
CA GLU A 14 -16.47 -14.05 -21.09
C GLU A 14 -16.19 -12.54 -21.14
N GLY A 15 -15.62 -12.04 -20.05
CA GLY A 15 -15.36 -10.61 -19.86
C GLY A 15 -14.54 -10.37 -18.60
N GLY A 16 -13.22 -10.49 -18.72
CA GLY A 16 -12.27 -9.70 -17.91
C GLY A 16 -12.05 -10.11 -16.45
N GLY A 17 -11.17 -11.10 -16.25
CA GLY A 17 -10.10 -11.02 -15.26
C GLY A 17 -10.47 -10.95 -13.77
N ILE A 18 -10.87 -12.08 -13.20
CA ILE A 18 -10.59 -12.30 -11.76
C ILE A 18 -9.08 -12.55 -11.68
N SER A 19 -8.31 -11.53 -11.29
CA SER A 19 -6.90 -11.71 -11.00
C SER A 19 -6.76 -12.78 -9.92
N ARG A 20 -5.93 -13.79 -10.19
CA ARG A 20 -5.64 -14.84 -9.22
C ARG A 20 -5.10 -14.17 -7.95
N VAL A 21 -5.81 -14.32 -6.83
CA VAL A 21 -5.34 -13.82 -5.53
C VAL A 21 -4.15 -14.68 -5.13
N GLY A 22 -2.97 -14.08 -5.10
CA GLY A 22 -1.71 -14.72 -4.75
C GLY A 22 -0.75 -13.71 -4.13
N VAL A 23 0.22 -14.20 -3.35
CA VAL A 23 1.27 -13.36 -2.80
C VAL A 23 2.21 -12.95 -3.93
N VAL A 24 2.21 -11.65 -4.26
CA VAL A 24 3.03 -11.09 -5.36
C VAL A 24 4.26 -10.34 -4.86
N LEU A 25 4.31 -10.01 -3.57
CA LEU A 25 5.41 -9.31 -2.93
C LEU A 25 5.53 -9.78 -1.48
N GLU A 26 6.67 -10.34 -1.13
CA GLU A 26 7.01 -10.75 0.23
C GLU A 26 8.39 -10.19 0.57
N CYS A 27 8.44 -9.24 1.50
CA CYS A 27 9.69 -8.70 2.02
C CYS A 27 9.55 -8.33 3.50
N TYR A 28 10.58 -8.62 4.29
CA TYR A 28 10.63 -8.23 5.69
C TYR A 28 11.01 -6.75 5.81
N VAL A 29 10.29 -6.02 6.66
CA VAL A 29 10.67 -4.67 7.08
C VAL A 29 11.79 -4.78 8.12
N ARG A 30 12.85 -3.99 7.96
CA ARG A 30 14.00 -3.97 8.86
C ARG A 30 14.39 -2.54 9.21
N LYS A 31 15.10 -2.36 10.32
CA LYS A 31 15.59 -1.04 10.77
C LYS A 31 16.53 -0.38 9.77
N ASP A 32 17.24 -1.19 8.99
CA ASP A 32 18.19 -0.78 7.95
C ASP A 32 17.55 -0.72 6.55
N LEU A 33 16.21 -0.71 6.45
CA LEU A 33 15.50 -0.55 5.18
C LEU A 33 15.89 0.78 4.52
N VAL A 34 16.44 0.70 3.31
CA VAL A 34 16.68 1.90 2.51
C VAL A 34 15.46 2.16 1.64
N TYR A 35 14.65 3.15 2.02
CA TYR A 35 13.44 3.54 1.32
C TYR A 35 13.66 4.81 0.46
N THR A 36 13.18 4.81 -0.78
CA THR A 36 13.36 5.92 -1.72
C THR A 36 12.05 6.25 -2.43
N LYS A 37 11.70 7.55 -2.41
CA LYS A 37 10.57 8.11 -3.16
C LYS A 37 11.08 8.66 -4.49
N ALA A 38 11.08 7.84 -5.54
CA ALA A 38 11.66 8.21 -6.82
C ALA A 38 10.79 9.24 -7.59
N ASN A 39 9.47 9.14 -7.46
CA ASN A 39 8.50 10.15 -7.89
C ASN A 39 7.20 10.03 -7.05
N PRO A 40 6.18 10.89 -7.24
CA PRO A 40 4.99 10.91 -6.39
C PRO A 40 4.19 9.59 -6.33
N THR A 41 4.32 8.71 -7.33
CA THR A 41 3.58 7.43 -7.39
C THR A 41 4.49 6.23 -7.51
N PHE A 42 5.82 6.38 -7.52
CA PHE A 42 6.75 5.26 -7.58
C PHE A 42 7.76 5.35 -6.45
N HIS A 43 7.64 4.40 -5.52
CA HIS A 43 8.58 4.24 -4.41
C HIS A 43 9.27 2.88 -4.53
N HIS A 44 10.53 2.83 -4.11
CA HIS A 44 11.31 1.60 -4.12
C HIS A 44 12.16 1.49 -2.86
N TRP A 45 12.48 0.27 -2.47
CA TRP A 45 13.30 0.02 -1.29
C TRP A 45 14.27 -1.12 -1.50
N LYS A 46 15.32 -1.13 -0.69
CA LYS A 46 16.34 -2.17 -0.67
C LYS A 46 16.39 -2.83 0.70
N VAL A 47 16.36 -4.16 0.71
CA VAL A 47 16.60 -5.01 1.87
C VAL A 47 17.66 -6.03 1.49
N ASP A 48 18.73 -6.10 2.27
CA ASP A 48 19.92 -6.89 1.95
C ASP A 48 20.42 -6.58 0.52
N ASN A 49 20.48 -7.57 -0.36
CA ASN A 49 20.86 -7.38 -1.76
C ASN A 49 19.68 -7.41 -2.75
N ARG A 50 18.44 -7.24 -2.26
CA ARG A 50 17.22 -7.23 -3.08
C ARG A 50 16.59 -5.85 -3.12
N LYS A 51 16.16 -5.42 -4.30
CA LYS A 51 15.44 -4.17 -4.53
C LYS A 51 14.01 -4.48 -4.96
N PHE A 52 13.04 -3.81 -4.35
CA PHE A 52 11.62 -3.92 -4.63
C PHE A 52 11.06 -2.53 -4.93
N GLY A 53 9.90 -2.47 -5.59
CA GLY A 53 9.22 -1.21 -5.82
C GLY A 53 7.74 -1.41 -6.10
N LEU A 54 6.97 -0.37 -5.79
CA LEU A 54 5.54 -0.31 -6.05
C LEU A 54 5.23 0.98 -6.80
N THR A 55 4.35 0.85 -7.79
CA THR A 55 3.70 1.99 -8.42
C THR A 55 2.29 2.10 -7.84
N PHE A 56 1.97 3.26 -7.26
CA PHE A 56 0.69 3.55 -6.63
C PHE A 56 -0.29 4.16 -7.63
N GLN A 57 -1.58 3.91 -7.42
CA GLN A 57 -2.65 4.47 -8.26
C GLN A 57 -2.77 5.99 -8.09
N SER A 58 -2.43 6.51 -6.90
CA SER A 58 -2.46 7.95 -6.62
C SER A 58 -1.29 8.38 -5.72
N PRO A 59 -0.88 9.67 -5.76
CA PRO A 59 0.07 10.21 -4.79
C PRO A 59 -0.43 10.12 -3.34
N ALA A 60 -1.73 10.12 -3.11
CA ALA A 60 -2.31 10.00 -1.77
C ALA A 60 -2.03 8.62 -1.16
N ASP A 61 -2.22 7.55 -1.95
CA ASP A 61 -1.91 6.18 -1.52
C ASP A 61 -0.42 5.99 -1.26
N ALA A 62 0.42 6.58 -2.11
CA ALA A 62 1.87 6.57 -1.95
C ALA A 62 2.29 7.22 -0.61
N ARG A 63 1.66 8.34 -0.24
CA ARG A 63 1.87 9.01 1.06
C ARG A 63 1.36 8.17 2.23
N ALA A 64 0.21 7.51 2.09
CA ALA A 64 -0.32 6.63 3.13
C ALA A 64 0.62 5.46 3.40
N PHE A 65 1.13 4.81 2.35
CA PHE A 65 2.11 3.73 2.47
C PHE A 65 3.42 4.21 3.09
N ASP A 66 3.94 5.37 2.67
CA ASP A 66 5.15 5.99 3.23
C ASP A 66 5.03 6.24 4.74
N ARG A 67 3.87 6.71 5.22
CA ARG A 67 3.62 6.85 6.67
C ARG A 67 3.64 5.50 7.40
N GLY A 68 2.99 4.48 6.84
CA GLY A 68 2.96 3.13 7.42
C GLY A 68 4.35 2.50 7.53
N VAL A 69 5.17 2.62 6.47
CA VAL A 69 6.55 2.10 6.47
C VAL A 69 7.40 2.81 7.52
N ARG A 70 7.31 4.14 7.62
CA ARG A 70 8.08 4.92 8.60
C ARG A 70 7.70 4.53 10.03
N LYS A 71 6.41 4.44 10.31
CA LYS A 71 5.91 4.04 11.63
C LYS A 71 6.36 2.62 12.01
N ALA A 72 6.29 1.67 11.07
CA ALA A 72 6.76 0.31 11.31
C ALA A 72 8.27 0.26 11.63
N ILE A 73 9.08 1.11 11.01
CA ILE A 73 10.52 1.19 11.29
C ILE A 73 10.78 1.83 12.65
N GLU A 74 10.07 2.90 13.00
CA GLU A 74 10.13 3.55 14.33
C GLU A 74 9.81 2.53 15.44
N ASP A 75 8.70 1.79 15.30
CA ASP A 75 8.26 0.79 16.29
C ASP A 75 9.27 -0.35 16.46
N LEU A 76 9.98 -0.72 15.39
CA LEU A 76 11.09 -1.67 15.47
C LEU A 76 12.25 -1.10 16.28
N ILE A 77 12.62 0.17 16.05
CA ILE A 77 13.75 0.84 16.70
C ILE A 77 13.48 1.02 18.20
N GLU A 78 12.29 1.47 18.56
CA GLU A 78 11.90 1.84 19.92
C GLU A 78 11.60 0.64 20.84
N GLY A 79 11.65 -0.60 20.32
CA GLY A 79 11.56 -1.79 21.16
C GLY A 79 10.23 -1.87 21.92
N SER A 80 9.10 -1.69 21.22
CA SER A 80 7.75 -2.02 21.68
C SER A 80 7.44 -1.65 23.15
N THR A 81 7.66 -0.40 23.53
CA THR A 81 6.97 0.21 24.67
C THR A 81 6.29 1.49 24.21
N THR A 82 5.03 1.41 23.79
CA THR A 82 4.22 2.63 23.67
C THR A 82 2.92 2.42 24.42
N SER A 83 2.92 2.90 25.66
CA SER A 83 1.73 3.40 26.32
C SER A 83 1.06 4.40 25.38
N SER A 84 -0.15 4.09 24.93
CA SER A 84 -0.92 4.92 24.00
C SER A 84 -1.25 6.27 24.67
N SER A 85 -0.63 7.35 24.23
CA SER A 85 -1.10 8.72 24.49
C SER A 85 -1.49 9.38 23.17
N THR A 86 -2.80 9.41 22.94
CA THR A 86 -3.43 10.20 21.89
C THR A 86 -3.15 11.68 22.14
N ILE A 87 -2.32 12.31 21.30
CA ILE A 87 -2.30 13.77 21.16
C ILE A 87 -2.65 14.07 19.70
N HIS A 88 -3.87 14.57 19.51
CA HIS A 88 -4.34 15.15 18.26
C HIS A 88 -3.55 16.45 18.03
N ASN A 89 -2.58 16.44 17.12
CA ASN A 89 -2.05 17.67 16.55
C ASN A 89 -2.84 17.98 15.28
N GLU A 90 -3.75 18.92 15.41
CA GLU A 90 -4.41 19.62 14.31
C GLU A 90 -3.35 20.42 13.55
N ALA A 91 -2.91 19.88 12.41
CA ALA A 91 -2.12 20.60 11.42
C ALA A 91 -2.39 20.03 10.02
N GLU A 92 -3.66 19.98 9.60
CA GLU A 92 -3.96 19.96 8.17
C GLU A 92 -3.89 21.41 7.67
N LEU A 93 -2.73 21.65 7.06
CA LEU A 93 -2.35 22.84 6.33
C LEU A 93 -3.18 22.92 5.05
N GLY A 94 -3.98 23.97 4.94
CA GLY A 94 -4.31 24.69 3.70
C GLY A 94 -4.64 23.87 2.47
N ASP A 95 -5.93 23.63 2.23
CA ASP A 95 -6.46 23.48 0.88
C ASP A 95 -6.79 24.88 0.34
N ASP A 96 -5.78 25.54 -0.21
CA ASP A 96 -5.90 26.72 -1.06
C ASP A 96 -5.40 26.31 -2.45
N ASP A 97 -6.31 26.00 -3.38
CA ASP A 97 -6.19 26.33 -4.81
C ASP A 97 -7.45 25.92 -5.61
N VAL A 98 -8.24 26.93 -5.96
CA VAL A 98 -8.66 27.32 -7.32
C VAL A 98 -8.89 26.20 -8.37
N PHE A 99 -10.17 25.97 -8.73
CA PHE A 99 -10.78 26.26 -10.05
C PHE A 99 -12.31 26.16 -9.98
#